data_AF-A0A8D5U1K1-F1
#
_entry.id   AF-A0A8D5U1K1-F1
#
_cell.length_a   1.000
_cell.length_b   1.000
_cell.length_c   1.000
_cell.angle_alpha   90.00
_cell.angle_beta   90.00
_cell.angle_gamma   90.00
#
_symmetry.space_group_name_H-M   'P 1'
#
loop_
_entity.id
_entity.type
_entity.pdbx_description
1 polymer ?
#
loop_
_entity_poly.entity_id
_entity_poly.type
_entity_poly.pdbx_seq_one_letter_code
_entity_poly.pdbx_strand_id
1 'polypeptide(L)'
;MRREVYLILAILVILLTLGGVYLASSYRTNITYSQVGSSSVDGKYVLYVKIIMNYGPFGGSSPLDDAEIWIYHNGMFYSQGYTNGSGVVQFTLPPGTYTVRILPLRMEENISLNGDCVLTVNYAYLHS
;
A
#
# COMPACT_ATOMS: atom_id res chain seq x y z
N MET A 1 2.10 39.47 33.15
CA MET A 1 2.02 38.04 32.75
C MET A 1 3.27 37.34 33.29
N ARG A 2 3.15 36.21 34.02
CA ARG A 2 4.28 35.61 34.76
C ARG A 2 5.23 34.87 33.81
N ARG A 3 6.54 35.04 33.99
CA ARG A 3 7.61 34.35 33.21
C ARG A 3 7.40 32.83 33.14
N GLU A 4 6.89 32.23 34.21
CA GLU A 4 6.56 30.80 34.32
C GLU A 4 5.53 30.35 33.28
N VAL A 5 4.53 31.18 32.98
CA VAL A 5 3.49 30.86 31.99
C VAL A 5 4.09 30.78 30.58
N TYR A 6 4.99 31.71 30.25
CA TYR A 6 5.66 31.68 28.95
C TYR A 6 6.59 30.47 28.80
N LEU A 7 7.27 30.06 29.87
CA LEU A 7 8.12 28.87 29.87
C LEU A 7 7.28 27.59 29.66
N ILE A 8 6.15 27.47 30.35
CA ILE A 8 5.23 26.34 30.18
C ILE A 8 4.68 26.29 28.74
N LEU A 9 4.25 27.43 28.20
CA LEU A 9 3.77 27.52 26.82
C LEU A 9 4.86 27.18 25.81
N ALA A 10 6.11 27.64 26.03
CA ALA A 10 7.22 27.32 25.15
C ALA A 10 7.55 25.82 25.15
N ILE A 11 7.55 25.17 26.32
CA ILE A 11 7.75 23.71 26.44
C ILE A 11 6.63 22.96 25.72
N LEU A 12 5.38 23.38 25.90
CA LEU A 12 4.23 22.77 25.22
C LEU A 12 4.38 22.84 23.70
N VAL A 13 4.76 24.00 23.17
CA VAL A 13 4.99 24.19 21.72
C VAL A 13 6.11 23.26 21.23
N ILE A 14 7.21 23.13 21.97
CA ILE A 14 8.33 22.24 21.61
C ILE A 14 7.87 20.77 21.59
N LEU A 15 7.08 20.33 22.57
CA LEU A 15 6.57 18.96 22.60
C LEU A 15 5.61 18.69 21.43
N LEU A 16 4.74 19.64 21.10
CA LEU A 16 3.84 19.53 19.96
C LEU A 16 4.60 19.49 18.62
N THR A 17 5.64 20.32 18.46
CA THR A 17 6.44 20.33 17.23
C THR A 17 7.25 19.04 17.07
N LEU A 18 7.89 18.55 18.14
CA LEU A 18 8.60 17.27 18.11
C LEU A 18 7.66 16.10 17.78
N GLY A 19 6.46 16.07 18.38
CA GLY A 19 5.44 15.08 18.08
C GLY A 19 4.99 15.13 16.62
N GLY A 20 4.73 16.33 16.09
CA GLY A 20 4.35 16.52 14.69
C GLY A 20 5.43 16.06 13.70
N VAL A 21 6.70 16.42 13.96
CA VAL A 21 7.85 16.00 13.14
C VAL A 21 8.02 14.50 13.16
N TYR A 22 7.91 13.86 14.34
CA TYR A 22 8.02 12.42 14.47
C TYR A 22 6.96 11.68 13.63
N LEU A 23 5.69 12.09 13.73
CA LEU A 23 4.60 11.47 12.97
C LEU A 23 4.83 11.62 11.45
N ALA A 24 5.23 12.81 11.00
CA ALA A 24 5.55 13.05 9.59
C ALA A 24 6.73 12.20 9.10
N SER A 25 7.76 11.98 9.93
CA SER A 25 8.94 11.20 9.56
C SER A 25 8.67 9.72 9.31
N SER A 26 7.60 9.17 9.88
CA SER A 26 7.23 7.75 9.77
C SER A 26 6.41 7.42 8.52
N TYR A 27 5.93 8.44 7.82
CA TYR A 27 5.01 8.34 6.71
C TYR A 27 5.73 7.95 5.41
N ARG A 28 5.55 6.70 4.99
CA ARG A 28 6.13 6.15 3.76
C ARG A 28 5.25 5.05 3.17
N THR A 29 5.37 4.82 1.87
CA THR A 29 4.72 3.69 1.21
C THR A 29 5.24 2.38 1.80
N ASN A 30 4.32 1.47 2.12
CA ASN A 30 4.62 0.15 2.66
C ASN A 30 3.96 -0.92 1.79
N ILE A 31 4.75 -1.91 1.39
CA ILE A 31 4.33 -2.99 0.51
C ILE A 31 4.53 -4.28 1.28
N THR A 32 3.46 -5.05 1.41
CA THR A 32 3.49 -6.33 2.10
C THR A 32 3.00 -7.43 1.18
N TYR A 33 3.66 -8.57 1.31
CA TYR A 33 3.29 -9.82 0.69
C TYR A 33 2.90 -10.79 1.80
N SER A 34 1.70 -11.35 1.72
CA SER A 34 1.22 -12.31 2.72
C SER A 34 0.57 -13.49 2.01
N GLN A 35 1.17 -14.67 2.21
CA GLN A 35 0.59 -15.91 1.74
C GLN A 35 -0.60 -16.26 2.65
N VAL A 36 -1.76 -16.46 2.04
CA VAL A 36 -3.04 -16.71 2.74
C VAL A 36 -3.50 -18.15 2.57
N GLY A 37 -2.98 -18.84 1.55
CA GLY A 37 -3.25 -20.25 1.32
C GLY A 37 -2.22 -20.90 0.41
N SER A 38 -2.34 -22.22 0.29
CA SER A 38 -1.53 -23.04 -0.62
C SER A 38 -2.40 -23.99 -1.44
N SER A 39 -3.72 -23.82 -1.39
CA SER A 39 -4.67 -24.66 -2.11
C SER A 39 -4.81 -24.15 -3.53
N SER A 40 -4.22 -24.86 -4.49
CA SER A 40 -4.44 -24.55 -5.90
C SER A 40 -5.80 -25.06 -6.35
N VAL A 41 -6.48 -24.27 -7.19
CA VAL A 41 -7.66 -24.72 -7.93
C VAL A 41 -7.24 -24.78 -9.40
N ASP A 42 -7.31 -25.98 -9.99
CA ASP A 42 -6.92 -26.21 -11.40
C ASP A 42 -5.47 -25.78 -11.71
N GLY A 43 -4.55 -26.03 -10.76
CA GLY A 43 -3.14 -25.67 -10.91
C GLY A 43 -2.84 -24.16 -10.88
N LYS A 44 -3.81 -23.34 -10.49
CA LYS A 44 -3.68 -21.89 -10.35
C LYS A 44 -3.88 -21.46 -8.90
N TYR A 45 -3.30 -20.31 -8.58
CA TYR A 45 -3.42 -19.61 -7.31
C TYR A 45 -4.09 -18.26 -7.51
N VAL A 46 -4.66 -17.76 -6.43
CA VAL A 46 -5.32 -16.46 -6.40
C VAL A 46 -4.37 -15.41 -5.86
N LEU A 47 -4.10 -14.40 -6.69
CA LEU A 47 -3.43 -13.17 -6.30
C LEU A 47 -4.49 -12.09 -6.04
N TYR A 48 -4.55 -11.62 -4.79
CA TYR A 48 -5.28 -10.42 -4.43
C TYR A 48 -4.32 -9.24 -4.41
N VAL A 49 -4.59 -8.21 -5.21
CA VAL A 49 -3.86 -6.95 -5.15
C VAL A 49 -4.75 -5.94 -4.44
N LYS A 50 -4.33 -5.51 -3.26
CA LYS A 50 -5.05 -4.55 -2.41
C LYS A 50 -4.29 -3.23 -2.37
N ILE A 51 -4.96 -2.14 -2.71
CA ILE A 51 -4.38 -0.80 -2.72
C ILE A 51 -5.14 0.08 -1.73
N ILE A 52 -4.37 0.69 -0.83
CA ILE A 52 -4.85 1.61 0.19
C ILE A 52 -4.06 2.91 0.05
N MET A 53 -4.77 4.01 -0.20
CA MET A 53 -4.23 5.36 -0.13
C MET A 53 -4.14 5.76 1.34
N ASN A 54 -2.94 6.09 1.79
CA ASN A 54 -2.67 6.64 3.11
C ASN A 54 -2.40 8.13 2.93
N TYR A 55 -3.22 8.96 3.59
CA TYR A 55 -3.15 10.42 3.51
C TYR A 55 -2.36 11.03 4.68
N GLY A 56 -1.60 10.21 5.40
CA GLY A 56 -0.72 10.63 6.48
C GLY A 56 -1.40 10.63 7.85
N PRO A 57 -0.66 11.05 8.89
CA PRO A 57 -1.04 10.90 10.29
C PRO A 57 -2.34 11.62 10.69
N PHE A 58 -2.81 12.56 9.86
CA PHE A 58 -4.03 13.34 10.11
C PHE A 58 -5.10 13.15 9.02
N GLY A 59 -4.77 12.49 7.91
CA GLY A 59 -5.66 12.32 6.75
C GLY A 59 -6.36 10.96 6.71
N GLY A 60 -5.92 10.00 7.53
CA GLY A 60 -6.46 8.63 7.53
C GLY A 60 -6.07 7.85 6.27
N SER A 61 -6.88 6.86 5.92
CA SER A 61 -6.64 6.02 4.74
C SER A 61 -7.93 5.65 4.03
N SER A 62 -7.89 5.52 2.71
CA SER A 62 -9.00 5.05 1.87
C SER A 62 -8.54 3.97 0.91
N PRO A 63 -9.33 2.92 0.64
CA PRO A 63 -9.09 2.05 -0.49
C PRO A 63 -9.06 2.85 -1.80
N LEU A 64 -8.20 2.44 -2.74
CA LEU A 64 -8.20 3.03 -4.09
C LEU A 64 -9.11 2.21 -5.00
N ASP A 65 -10.29 2.75 -5.31
CA ASP A 65 -11.21 2.18 -6.29
C ASP A 65 -10.76 2.47 -7.73
N ASP A 66 -11.19 1.64 -8.68
CA ASP A 66 -10.96 1.76 -10.12
C ASP A 66 -9.48 1.93 -10.51
N ALA A 67 -8.56 1.37 -9.71
CA ALA A 67 -7.14 1.38 -10.01
C ALA A 67 -6.81 0.32 -11.05
N GLU A 68 -6.27 0.73 -12.19
CA GLU A 68 -5.84 -0.18 -13.24
C GLU A 68 -4.54 -0.92 -12.87
N ILE A 69 -4.62 -2.24 -12.84
CA ILE A 69 -3.53 -3.15 -12.48
C ILE A 69 -3.20 -4.04 -13.67
N TRP A 70 -1.94 -4.06 -14.08
CA TRP A 70 -1.43 -4.93 -15.13
C TRP A 70 -0.49 -5.97 -14.54
N ILE A 71 -0.65 -7.21 -14.99
CA ILE A 71 0.18 -8.34 -14.61
C ILE A 71 1.04 -8.70 -15.81
N TYR A 72 2.34 -8.79 -15.59
CA TYR A 72 3.33 -9.26 -16.55
C TYR A 72 3.94 -10.58 -16.08
N HIS A 73 4.22 -11.47 -17.03
CA HIS A 73 4.93 -12.72 -16.81
C HIS A 73 6.07 -12.83 -17.83
N ASN A 74 7.29 -13.04 -17.36
CA ASN A 74 8.50 -13.05 -18.20
C ASN A 74 8.63 -11.81 -19.10
N GLY A 75 8.27 -10.64 -18.57
CA GLY A 75 8.32 -9.35 -19.29
C GLY A 75 7.19 -9.12 -20.31
N MET A 76 6.31 -10.09 -20.52
CA MET A 76 5.17 -9.99 -21.42
C MET A 76 3.89 -9.71 -20.65
N PHE A 77 3.00 -8.89 -21.23
CA PHE A 77 1.68 -8.65 -20.66
C PHE A 77 0.90 -9.96 -20.56
N TYR A 78 0.31 -10.22 -19.40
CA TYR A 78 -0.44 -11.44 -19.12
C TYR A 78 -1.92 -11.18 -18.89
N SER A 79 -2.26 -10.22 -18.02
CA SER A 79 -3.65 -9.89 -17.68
C SER A 79 -3.76 -8.48 -17.11
N GLN A 80 -4.98 -7.95 -17.04
CA GLN A 80 -5.29 -6.69 -16.36
C GLN A 80 -6.62 -6.76 -15.63
N GLY A 81 -6.80 -5.86 -14.67
CA GLY A 81 -8.05 -5.68 -13.95
C GLY A 81 -8.09 -4.36 -13.20
N TYR A 82 -9.25 -4.04 -12.65
CA TYR A 82 -9.48 -2.83 -11.87
C TYR A 82 -9.81 -3.20 -10.44
N THR A 83 -9.30 -2.43 -9.48
CA THR A 83 -9.73 -2.57 -8.10
C THR A 83 -11.20 -2.19 -7.96
N ASN A 84 -11.89 -2.88 -7.06
CA ASN A 84 -13.26 -2.55 -6.68
C ASN A 84 -13.30 -1.50 -5.56
N GLY A 85 -14.50 -1.12 -5.08
CA GLY A 85 -14.68 -0.15 -4.00
C GLY A 85 -14.04 -0.51 -2.64
N SER A 86 -13.55 -1.75 -2.47
CA SER A 86 -12.73 -2.15 -1.32
C SER A 86 -11.22 -2.03 -1.58
N GLY A 87 -10.83 -1.49 -2.74
CA GLY A 87 -9.46 -1.34 -3.22
C GLY A 87 -8.79 -2.66 -3.61
N VAL A 88 -9.57 -3.69 -3.97
CA VAL A 88 -9.05 -5.04 -4.26
C VAL A 88 -9.37 -5.45 -5.69
N VAL A 89 -8.39 -6.02 -6.37
CA VAL A 89 -8.57 -6.79 -7.61
C VAL A 89 -8.03 -8.21 -7.40
N GLN A 90 -8.64 -9.18 -8.06
CA GLN A 90 -8.27 -10.58 -7.99
C GLN A 90 -7.79 -11.09 -9.34
N PHE A 91 -6.69 -11.84 -9.34
CA PHE A 91 -6.19 -12.57 -10.50
C PHE A 91 -6.02 -14.05 -10.16
N THR A 92 -6.42 -14.93 -11.08
CA THR A 92 -6.19 -16.37 -10.96
C THR A 92 -5.09 -16.77 -11.93
N LEU A 93 -3.90 -17.05 -11.41
CA LEU A 93 -2.67 -17.18 -12.18
C LEU A 93 -1.98 -18.52 -11.86
N PRO A 94 -1.31 -19.17 -12.83
CA PRO A 94 -0.42 -20.28 -12.54
C PRO A 94 0.68 -19.90 -11.53
N PRO A 95 1.33 -20.87 -10.86
CA PRO A 95 2.53 -20.58 -10.09
C PRO A 95 3.62 -19.99 -10.97
N GLY A 96 4.34 -19.00 -10.45
CA GLY A 96 5.42 -18.34 -11.19
C GLY A 96 5.77 -16.96 -10.63
N THR A 97 6.71 -16.30 -11.29
CA THR A 97 7.10 -14.92 -10.97
C THR A 97 6.35 -13.96 -11.88
N TYR A 98 5.82 -12.88 -11.29
CA TYR A 98 5.04 -11.88 -11.98
C TYR A 98 5.51 -10.48 -11.61
N THR A 99 5.37 -9.54 -12.54
CA THR A 99 5.49 -8.10 -12.25
C THR A 99 4.09 -7.51 -12.22
N VAL A 100 3.72 -6.93 -11.09
CA VAL A 100 2.44 -6.24 -10.87
C VAL A 100 2.69 -4.75 -11.06
N ARG A 101 2.12 -4.16 -12.12
CA ARG A 101 2.17 -2.73 -12.38
C ARG A 101 0.86 -2.08 -11.95
N ILE A 102 0.99 -1.05 -11.12
CA ILE A 102 -0.13 -0.24 -10.61
C ILE A 102 -0.10 1.09 -11.36
N LEU A 103 -0.88 1.19 -12.44
CA LEU A 103 -0.73 2.28 -13.42
C LEU A 103 -0.98 3.67 -12.81
N PRO A 104 -2.05 3.89 -12.01
CA PRO A 104 -2.31 5.21 -11.43
C PRO A 104 -1.19 5.70 -10.51
N LEU A 105 -0.47 4.77 -9.87
CA LEU A 105 0.61 5.08 -8.92
C LEU A 105 2.00 5.05 -9.56
N ARG A 106 2.11 4.63 -10.83
CA ARG A 106 3.39 4.41 -11.54
C ARG A 106 4.36 3.51 -10.77
N MET A 107 3.82 2.49 -10.11
CA MET A 107 4.58 1.53 -9.31
C MET A 107 4.61 0.16 -9.98
N GLU A 108 5.68 -0.59 -9.73
CA GLU A 108 5.85 -1.96 -10.18
C GLU A 108 6.44 -2.80 -9.06
N GLU A 109 5.87 -3.98 -8.84
CA GLU A 109 6.34 -4.91 -7.81
C GLU A 109 6.51 -6.31 -8.39
N ASN A 110 7.65 -6.93 -8.12
CA ASN A 110 7.91 -8.30 -8.50
C ASN A 110 7.47 -9.24 -7.38
N ILE A 111 6.61 -10.20 -7.72
CA ILE A 111 6.09 -11.19 -6.78
C ILE A 111 6.36 -12.60 -7.27
N SER A 112 6.58 -13.52 -6.34
CA SER A 112 6.56 -14.95 -6.62
C SER A 112 5.25 -15.53 -6.10
N LEU A 113 4.49 -16.17 -6.98
CA LEU A 113 3.22 -16.80 -6.65
C LEU A 113 3.44 -18.31 -6.54
N ASN A 114 3.45 -18.81 -5.31
CA ASN A 114 3.59 -20.23 -4.95
C ASN A 114 2.38 -20.75 -4.14
N GLY A 115 1.37 -19.91 -3.97
CA GLY A 115 0.18 -20.10 -3.16
C GLY A 115 -0.75 -18.90 -3.32
N ASP A 116 -1.94 -18.97 -2.73
CA ASP A 116 -2.83 -17.82 -2.67
C ASP A 116 -2.18 -16.72 -1.84
N CYS A 117 -2.16 -15.51 -2.38
CA CYS A 117 -1.41 -14.40 -1.82
C CYS A 117 -2.21 -13.10 -1.86
N VAL A 118 -2.01 -12.27 -0.85
CA VAL A 118 -2.41 -10.87 -0.85
C VAL A 118 -1.17 -9.98 -0.94
N LEU A 119 -1.06 -9.23 -2.02
CA LEU A 119 -0.16 -8.09 -2.15
C LEU A 119 -0.90 -6.84 -1.66
N THR A 120 -0.49 -6.29 -0.52
CA THR A 120 -1.07 -5.04 0.00
C THR A 120 -0.09 -3.89 -0.19
N VAL A 121 -0.53 -2.88 -0.92
CA VAL A 121 0.17 -1.61 -1.12
C VAL A 121 -0.52 -0.54 -0.29
N ASN A 122 0.13 -0.11 0.79
CA ASN A 122 -0.25 1.06 1.57
C ASN A 122 0.55 2.25 1.04
N TYR A 123 -0.04 3.00 0.13
CA TYR A 123 0.63 4.06 -0.61
C TYR A 123 0.57 5.40 0.13
N ALA A 124 1.74 6.00 0.39
CA ALA A 124 1.83 7.33 0.99
C ALA A 124 1.56 8.42 -0.05
N TYR A 125 0.29 8.82 -0.20
CA TYR A 125 -0.18 9.76 -1.22
C TYR A 125 0.57 11.11 -1.25
N LEU A 126 0.69 11.77 -0.11
CA LEU A 126 1.36 13.07 0.05
C LEU A 126 2.90 13.03 -0.04
N HIS A 127 3.49 11.86 -0.30
CA HIS A 127 4.93 11.67 -0.40
C HIS A 127 5.29 11.00 -1.73
N SER A 128 4.67 11.48 -2.81
CA SER A 128 4.91 11.08 -4.21
C SER A 128 6.02 11.90 -4.85
#